data_AF-A0A7J4N5A3-F1
#
_entry.id   AF-A0A7J4N5A3-F1
#
_cell.length_a   1.000
_cell.length_b   1.000
_cell.length_c   1.000
_cell.angle_alpha   90.00
_cell.angle_beta   90.00
_cell.angle_gamma   90.00
#
_symmetry.space_group_name_H-M   'P 1'
#
loop_
_entity.id
_entity.type
_entity.pdbx_description
1 polymer ?
#
loop_
_entity_poly.entity_id
_entity_poly.type
_entity_poly.pdbx_seq_one_letter_code
_entity_poly.pdbx_strand_id
1 'polypeptide(L)'
;MSPDENDLFVDHVNHSIGGFGGHAFRRLTHISMASIPYVYYVHGEDISSIFSLEMREFVSVVCILILVIEAVRLRTGIVIVGQREYESRQISALAWGALAVALALLISPEGEGDGMERGLYGAPIVLGMTLVDPAMGEVKRKMRDLRLAIISGLVVSYCVWLGCHFWIGTDLIVAILLAPLTVLGELPSTKIIDDNATMVLFPLCGLVILLPLL
;
A
#
# COMPACT_ATOMS: atom_id res chain seq x y z
N MET A 1 22.23 -20.87 -6.85
CA MET A 1 21.37 -19.73 -6.52
C MET A 1 22.25 -18.56 -6.18
N SER A 2 22.11 -17.44 -6.90
CA SER A 2 22.83 -16.21 -6.57
C SER A 2 22.31 -15.63 -5.24
N PRO A 3 23.08 -14.76 -4.56
CA PRO A 3 22.61 -14.07 -3.36
C PRO A 3 21.28 -13.31 -3.57
N ASP A 4 21.07 -12.77 -4.77
CA ASP A 4 19.83 -12.05 -5.15
C ASP A 4 18.61 -12.98 -5.29
N GLU A 5 18.79 -14.23 -5.74
CA GLU A 5 17.69 -15.20 -5.78
C GLU A 5 17.26 -15.63 -4.38
N ASN A 6 18.17 -15.64 -3.41
CA ASN A 6 17.83 -16.00 -2.03
C ASN A 6 16.97 -14.93 -1.34
N ASP A 7 17.21 -13.64 -1.60
CA ASP A 7 16.42 -12.53 -1.02
C ASP A 7 14.97 -12.50 -1.59
N LEU A 8 14.76 -13.02 -2.80
CA LEU A 8 13.47 -13.01 -3.51
C LEU A 8 12.46 -14.05 -2.98
N PHE A 9 12.95 -15.11 -2.32
CA PHE A 9 12.14 -16.22 -1.79
C PHE A 9 12.24 -16.36 -0.27
N VAL A 10 12.70 -15.33 0.45
CA VAL A 10 12.86 -15.38 1.91
C VAL A 10 11.52 -15.63 2.59
N ASP A 11 11.48 -16.68 3.40
CA ASP A 11 10.34 -16.95 4.27
C ASP A 11 10.39 -16.03 5.49
N HIS A 12 9.68 -14.90 5.39
CA HIS A 12 9.59 -13.92 6.47
C HIS A 12 8.89 -14.45 7.73
N VAL A 13 8.26 -15.64 7.69
CA VAL A 13 7.63 -16.26 8.87
C VAL A 13 8.68 -16.58 9.95
N ASN A 14 9.88 -17.02 9.56
CA ASN A 14 10.93 -17.39 10.51
C ASN A 14 11.64 -16.19 11.15
N HIS A 15 11.51 -14.99 10.56
CA HIS A 15 12.14 -13.75 11.02
C HIS A 15 11.15 -12.71 11.57
N SER A 16 9.86 -13.05 11.62
CA SER A 16 8.83 -12.21 12.21
C SER A 16 8.65 -12.53 13.69
N ILE A 17 8.58 -11.50 14.52
CA ILE A 17 8.27 -11.68 15.95
C ILE A 17 6.84 -12.22 16.07
N GLY A 18 6.71 -13.44 16.61
CA GLY A 18 5.44 -14.17 16.72
C GLY A 18 5.25 -15.31 15.71
N GLY A 19 6.25 -15.61 14.88
CA GLY A 19 6.22 -16.76 13.95
C GLY A 19 5.04 -16.73 13.00
N PHE A 20 4.33 -17.85 12.84
CA PHE A 20 3.13 -17.94 11.99
C PHE A 20 2.01 -16.99 12.45
N GLY A 21 1.83 -16.80 13.76
CA GLY A 21 0.84 -15.88 14.31
C GLY A 21 1.16 -14.41 14.00
N GLY A 22 2.44 -14.02 14.11
CA GLY A 22 2.91 -12.69 13.73
C GLY A 22 2.73 -12.42 12.23
N HIS A 23 3.05 -13.42 11.39
CA HIS A 23 2.80 -13.33 9.94
C HIS A 23 1.31 -13.17 9.61
N ALA A 24 0.44 -13.96 10.24
CA ALA A 24 -1.01 -13.88 10.03
C ALA A 24 -1.56 -12.51 10.48
N PHE A 25 -1.13 -12.01 11.64
CA PHE A 25 -1.48 -10.69 12.13
C PHE A 25 -1.07 -9.60 11.14
N ARG A 26 0.17 -9.65 10.64
CA ARG A 26 0.67 -8.71 9.62
C ARG A 26 -0.18 -8.72 8.34
N ARG A 27 -0.55 -9.90 7.85
CA ARG A 27 -1.42 -10.03 6.65
C ARG A 27 -2.83 -9.50 6.93
N LEU A 28 -3.37 -9.74 8.11
CA LEU A 28 -4.66 -9.19 8.51
C LEU A 28 -4.63 -7.66 8.56
N THR A 29 -3.61 -7.08 9.19
CA THR A 29 -3.43 -5.62 9.23
C THR A 29 -3.27 -5.05 7.82
N HIS A 30 -2.52 -5.73 6.95
CA HIS A 30 -2.34 -5.31 5.56
C HIS A 30 -3.65 -5.29 4.78
N ILE A 31 -4.40 -6.39 4.81
CA ILE A 31 -5.68 -6.50 4.10
C ILE A 31 -6.71 -5.52 4.68
N SER A 32 -6.67 -5.24 5.99
CA SER A 32 -7.57 -4.25 6.60
C SER A 32 -7.39 -2.84 6.05
N MET A 33 -6.21 -2.51 5.51
CA MET A 33 -5.98 -1.22 4.85
C MET A 33 -6.87 -1.02 3.60
N ALA A 34 -7.44 -2.08 3.03
CA ALA A 34 -8.42 -1.97 1.94
C ALA A 34 -9.68 -1.18 2.34
N SER A 35 -9.96 -1.02 3.65
CA SER A 35 -11.05 -0.16 4.11
C SER A 35 -10.70 1.33 4.14
N ILE A 36 -9.42 1.70 4.04
CA ILE A 36 -8.97 3.10 4.15
C ILE A 36 -9.66 4.00 3.12
N PRO A 37 -9.74 3.65 1.81
CA PRO A 37 -10.44 4.49 0.84
C PRO A 37 -11.90 4.71 1.20
N TYR A 38 -12.60 3.67 1.66
CA TYR A 38 -13.98 3.79 2.09
C TYR A 38 -14.12 4.73 3.29
N VAL A 39 -13.31 4.52 4.34
CA VAL A 39 -13.34 5.38 5.54
C VAL A 39 -13.01 6.84 5.18
N TYR A 40 -12.03 7.07 4.31
CA TYR A 40 -11.62 8.41 3.91
C TYR A 40 -12.66 9.09 3.02
N TYR A 41 -13.06 8.48 1.90
CA TYR A 41 -13.91 9.15 0.92
C TYR A 41 -15.40 9.20 1.32
N VAL A 42 -15.87 8.29 2.17
CA VAL A 42 -17.28 8.24 2.61
C VAL A 42 -17.48 8.87 3.98
N HIS A 43 -16.55 8.69 4.91
CA HIS A 43 -16.69 9.15 6.30
C HIS A 43 -15.63 10.17 6.72
N GLY A 44 -14.74 10.58 5.82
CA GLY A 44 -13.60 11.43 6.16
C GLY A 44 -14.03 12.79 6.70
N GLU A 45 -15.10 13.38 6.17
CA GLU A 45 -15.64 14.65 6.66
C GLU A 45 -16.22 14.52 8.07
N ASP A 46 -17.04 13.50 8.32
CA ASP A 46 -17.60 13.23 9.65
C ASP A 46 -16.48 13.05 10.68
N ILE A 47 -15.46 12.24 10.34
CA ILE A 47 -14.34 11.94 11.23
C ILE A 47 -13.47 13.17 11.47
N SER A 48 -13.13 13.93 10.42
CA SER A 48 -12.26 15.11 10.55
C SER A 48 -12.96 16.25 11.30
N SER A 49 -14.28 16.37 11.16
CA SER A 49 -15.09 17.39 11.84
C SER A 49 -15.05 17.26 13.38
N ILE A 50 -14.91 16.04 13.91
CA ILE A 50 -14.74 15.80 15.36
C ILE A 50 -13.52 16.55 15.91
N PHE A 51 -12.49 16.73 15.07
CA PHE A 51 -11.25 17.43 15.40
C PHE A 51 -11.23 18.87 14.89
N SER A 52 -12.33 19.35 14.30
CA SER A 52 -12.40 20.67 13.63
C SER A 52 -11.33 20.83 12.54
N LEU A 53 -11.06 19.77 11.77
CA LEU A 53 -10.10 19.74 10.67
C LEU A 53 -10.78 19.42 9.35
N GLU A 54 -10.20 19.89 8.25
CA GLU A 54 -10.52 19.37 6.93
C GLU A 54 -9.98 17.95 6.75
N MET A 55 -10.59 17.19 5.84
CA MET A 55 -10.27 15.79 5.59
C MET A 55 -8.77 15.57 5.26
N ARG A 56 -8.19 16.47 4.45
CA ARG A 56 -6.75 16.44 4.08
C ARG A 56 -5.83 16.85 5.23
N GLU A 57 -6.25 17.82 6.04
CA GLU A 57 -5.51 18.22 7.24
C GLU A 57 -5.45 17.08 8.25
N PHE A 58 -6.58 16.40 8.45
CA PHE A 58 -6.66 15.23 9.32
C PHE A 58 -5.70 14.12 8.87
N VAL A 59 -5.68 13.77 7.59
CA VAL A 59 -4.71 12.78 7.05
C VAL A 59 -3.26 13.23 7.28
N SER A 60 -2.96 14.51 7.09
CA SER A 60 -1.62 15.06 7.32
C SER A 60 -1.20 14.93 8.79
N VAL A 61 -2.10 15.27 9.72
CA VAL A 61 -1.85 15.12 11.17
C VAL A 61 -1.63 13.65 11.54
N VAL A 62 -2.47 12.73 11.05
CA VAL A 62 -2.32 11.29 11.29
C VAL A 62 -0.99 10.78 10.74
N CYS A 63 -0.61 11.18 9.53
CA CYS A 63 0.67 10.81 8.92
C CYS A 63 1.85 11.31 9.77
N ILE A 64 1.84 12.58 10.18
CA ILE A 64 2.89 13.15 11.03
C ILE A 64 2.97 12.41 12.36
N LEU A 65 1.83 12.11 12.97
CA LEU A 65 1.77 11.34 14.22
C LEU A 65 2.41 9.96 14.07
N ILE A 66 2.11 9.23 13.00
CA ILE A 66 2.72 7.93 12.71
C ILE A 66 4.23 8.06 12.55
N LEU A 67 4.72 9.08 11.83
CA LEU A 67 6.16 9.32 11.67
C LEU A 67 6.86 9.67 12.99
N VAL A 68 6.19 10.43 13.87
CA VAL A 68 6.71 10.75 15.21
C VAL A 68 6.79 9.48 16.06
N ILE A 69 5.73 8.65 16.06
CA ILE A 69 5.73 7.36 16.76
C ILE A 69 6.86 6.48 16.23
N GLU A 70 7.05 6.43 14.92
CA GLU A 70 8.11 5.65 14.29
C GLU A 70 9.51 6.15 14.67
N ALA A 71 9.71 7.48 14.76
CA ALA A 71 10.96 8.05 15.22
C ALA A 71 11.28 7.65 16.67
N VAL A 72 10.26 7.60 17.55
CA VAL A 72 10.40 7.11 18.93
C VAL A 72 10.71 5.60 18.94
N ARG A 73 10.01 4.82 18.11
CA ARG A 73 10.21 3.36 17.97
C ARG A 73 11.63 3.04 17.50
N LEU A 74 12.18 3.83 16.59
CA LEU A 74 13.58 3.73 16.13
C LEU A 74 14.59 4.09 17.21
N ARG A 75 14.34 5.15 17.99
CA ARG A 75 15.22 5.54 19.09
C ARG A 75 15.26 4.51 20.22
N THR A 76 14.13 3.86 20.48
CA THR A 76 14.00 2.86 21.55
C THR A 76 14.37 1.45 21.09
N GLY A 77 14.42 1.19 19.79
CA GLY A 77 14.71 -0.13 19.22
C GLY A 77 13.58 -1.14 19.43
N ILE A 78 12.38 -0.69 19.78
CA ILE A 78 11.22 -1.55 20.02
C ILE A 78 10.79 -2.20 18.69
N VAL A 79 10.44 -3.48 18.75
CA VAL A 79 9.83 -4.24 17.65
C VAL A 79 8.52 -4.84 18.15
N ILE A 80 7.44 -4.57 17.44
CA ILE A 80 6.08 -5.00 17.78
C ILE A 80 5.81 -6.36 17.11
N VAL A 81 4.86 -7.15 17.65
CA VAL A 81 4.43 -8.41 17.04
C VAL A 81 4.02 -8.19 15.58
N GLY A 82 4.51 -9.05 14.68
CA GLY A 82 4.31 -8.94 13.23
C GLY A 82 5.42 -8.19 12.48
N GLN A 83 6.23 -7.38 13.17
CA GLN A 83 7.42 -6.74 12.61
C GLN A 83 8.60 -7.72 12.50
N ARG A 84 9.52 -7.43 11.58
CA ARG A 84 10.75 -8.22 11.36
C ARG A 84 11.86 -7.70 12.28
N GLU A 85 12.78 -8.56 12.74
CA GLU A 85 13.81 -8.16 13.72
C GLU A 85 14.68 -6.97 13.28
N TYR A 86 15.03 -6.92 11.99
CA TYR A 86 15.84 -5.83 11.43
C TYR A 86 15.09 -4.49 11.44
N GLU A 87 13.76 -4.49 11.51
CA GLU A 87 12.98 -3.27 11.58
C GLU A 87 13.30 -2.50 12.85
N SER A 88 13.88 -3.09 13.90
CA SER A 88 14.40 -2.38 15.08
C SER A 88 15.33 -1.20 14.76
N ARG A 89 16.01 -1.22 13.61
CA ARG A 89 17.02 -0.21 13.21
C ARG A 89 16.66 0.60 11.96
N GLN A 90 15.54 0.29 11.31
CA GLN A 90 15.10 0.99 10.09
C GLN A 90 13.61 1.32 10.14
N ILE A 91 13.16 2.18 9.22
CA ILE A 91 11.74 2.49 9.08
C ILE A 91 10.98 1.20 8.77
N SER A 92 9.92 0.95 9.52
CA SER A 92 9.08 -0.23 9.43
C SER A 92 8.19 -0.21 8.20
N ALA A 93 7.80 -1.39 7.75
CA ALA A 93 6.85 -1.57 6.64
C ALA A 93 5.55 -0.79 6.87
N LEU A 94 5.06 -0.77 8.13
CA LEU A 94 3.86 -0.03 8.50
C LEU A 94 4.03 1.48 8.29
N ALA A 95 5.15 2.07 8.74
CA ALA A 95 5.39 3.49 8.59
C ALA A 95 5.57 3.89 7.12
N TRP A 96 6.27 3.06 6.33
CA TRP A 96 6.40 3.24 4.89
C TRP A 96 5.06 3.17 4.16
N GLY A 97 4.25 2.15 4.45
CA GLY A 97 2.90 1.99 3.89
C GLY A 97 1.99 3.15 4.27
N ALA A 98 1.99 3.55 5.55
CA ALA A 98 1.19 4.68 6.02
C ALA A 98 1.56 6.00 5.34
N LEU A 99 2.87 6.28 5.19
CA LEU A 99 3.35 7.46 4.47
C LEU A 99 2.89 7.44 3.01
N ALA A 100 3.06 6.31 2.31
CA ALA A 100 2.71 6.21 0.91
C ALA A 100 1.19 6.33 0.68
N VAL A 101 0.38 5.68 1.52
CA VAL A 101 -1.09 5.80 1.48
C VAL A 101 -1.52 7.23 1.77
N ALA A 102 -0.95 7.89 2.79
CA ALA A 102 -1.26 9.29 3.08
C ALA A 102 -0.94 10.19 1.88
N LEU A 103 0.23 10.01 1.24
CA LEU A 103 0.59 10.74 0.03
C LEU A 103 -0.40 10.47 -1.12
N ALA A 104 -0.83 9.22 -1.31
CA ALA A 104 -1.83 8.90 -2.32
C ALA A 104 -3.16 9.63 -2.08
N LEU A 105 -3.63 9.69 -0.82
CA LEU A 105 -4.87 10.41 -0.47
C LEU A 105 -4.74 11.93 -0.58
N LEU A 106 -3.56 12.49 -0.29
CA LEU A 106 -3.31 13.93 -0.31
C LEU A 106 -3.05 14.47 -1.73
N ILE A 107 -2.40 13.68 -2.58
CA ILE A 107 -1.94 14.11 -3.91
C ILE A 107 -2.95 13.76 -5.00
N SER A 108 -3.61 12.60 -4.90
CA SER A 108 -4.56 12.20 -5.94
C SER A 108 -5.71 13.20 -6.01
N PRO A 109 -6.08 13.69 -7.20
CA PRO A 109 -7.26 14.53 -7.34
C PRO A 109 -8.50 13.72 -6.98
N GLU A 110 -9.46 14.41 -6.37
CA GLU A 110 -10.76 13.84 -6.01
C GLU A 110 -11.70 13.93 -7.22
N GLY A 111 -12.55 12.92 -7.39
CA GLY A 111 -13.63 12.96 -8.37
C GLY A 111 -14.72 13.97 -7.99
N GLU A 112 -15.54 14.38 -8.95
CA GLU A 112 -16.65 15.34 -8.75
C GLU A 112 -17.89 14.72 -8.05
N GLY A 113 -17.94 13.39 -7.94
CA GLY A 113 -19.03 12.66 -7.31
C GLY A 113 -18.98 12.69 -5.78
N ASP A 114 -19.92 11.97 -5.15
CA ASP A 114 -20.00 11.84 -3.68
C ASP A 114 -19.53 10.44 -3.21
N GLY A 115 -19.17 10.34 -1.93
CA GLY A 115 -18.70 9.11 -1.31
C GLY A 115 -17.50 8.51 -2.07
N MET A 116 -17.59 7.23 -2.42
CA MET A 116 -16.49 6.51 -3.08
C MET A 116 -16.10 7.07 -4.45
N GLU A 117 -16.97 7.80 -5.14
CA GLU A 117 -16.65 8.43 -6.45
C GLU A 117 -15.59 9.52 -6.31
N ARG A 118 -15.47 10.16 -5.14
CA ARG A 118 -14.36 11.07 -4.81
C ARG A 118 -13.01 10.36 -4.88
N GLY A 119 -13.00 9.03 -4.67
CA GLY A 119 -11.81 8.19 -4.67
C GLY A 119 -11.28 7.79 -6.03
N LEU A 120 -11.67 8.50 -7.10
CA LEU A 120 -11.40 8.20 -8.51
C LEU A 120 -10.02 7.58 -8.79
N TYR A 121 -8.95 8.13 -8.22
CA TYR A 121 -7.59 7.61 -8.39
C TYR A 121 -6.92 7.12 -7.10
N GLY A 122 -7.22 7.73 -5.96
CA GLY A 122 -6.60 7.32 -4.70
C GLY A 122 -7.08 5.94 -4.24
N ALA A 123 -8.35 5.60 -4.46
CA ALA A 123 -8.91 4.31 -4.09
C ALA A 123 -8.24 3.13 -4.83
N PRO A 124 -8.14 3.10 -6.17
CA PRO A 124 -7.50 1.99 -6.87
C PRO A 124 -6.01 1.86 -6.54
N ILE A 125 -5.30 2.95 -6.24
CA ILE A 125 -3.89 2.89 -5.80
C ILE A 125 -3.76 2.11 -4.48
N VAL A 126 -4.58 2.46 -3.47
CA VAL A 126 -4.55 1.82 -2.15
C VAL A 126 -5.08 0.39 -2.23
N LEU A 127 -6.19 0.16 -2.94
CA LEU A 127 -6.75 -1.18 -3.15
C LEU A 127 -5.78 -2.09 -3.91
N GLY A 128 -5.08 -1.54 -4.90
CA GLY A 128 -4.06 -2.24 -5.67
C GLY A 128 -2.97 -2.79 -4.76
N MET A 129 -2.31 -1.94 -3.97
CA MET A 129 -1.29 -2.41 -3.02
C MET A 129 -1.84 -3.44 -2.02
N THR A 130 -3.01 -3.18 -1.45
CA THR A 130 -3.56 -4.02 -0.36
C THR A 130 -3.99 -5.42 -0.79
N LEU A 131 -4.37 -5.59 -2.07
CA LEU A 131 -4.81 -6.87 -2.62
C LEU A 131 -3.71 -7.58 -3.43
N VAL A 132 -2.86 -6.82 -4.13
CA VAL A 132 -1.81 -7.37 -4.98
C VAL A 132 -0.65 -7.92 -4.15
N ASP A 133 -0.20 -7.26 -3.07
CA ASP A 133 0.90 -7.77 -2.23
C ASP A 133 0.56 -9.15 -1.62
N PRO A 134 -0.57 -9.36 -0.93
CA PRO A 134 -0.89 -10.68 -0.39
C PRO A 134 -0.97 -11.76 -1.48
N ALA A 135 -1.54 -11.44 -2.64
CA ALA A 135 -1.62 -12.38 -3.76
C ALA A 135 -0.23 -12.78 -4.26
N MET A 136 0.62 -11.80 -4.57
CA MET A 136 1.99 -12.05 -5.06
C MET A 136 2.85 -12.73 -3.99
N GLY A 137 2.76 -12.28 -2.74
CA GLY A 137 3.49 -12.83 -1.61
C GLY A 137 3.13 -14.29 -1.32
N GLU A 138 1.86 -14.67 -1.41
CA GLU A 138 1.42 -16.05 -1.23
C GLU A 138 1.88 -16.96 -2.39
N VAL A 139 1.85 -16.47 -3.63
CA VAL A 139 2.36 -17.22 -4.79
C VAL A 139 3.88 -17.40 -4.70
N LYS A 140 4.64 -16.33 -4.40
CA LYS A 140 6.09 -16.41 -4.16
C LYS A 140 6.41 -17.43 -3.06
N ARG A 141 5.66 -17.43 -1.96
CA ARG A 141 5.89 -18.33 -0.82
C ARG A 141 5.58 -19.79 -1.12
N LYS A 142 4.40 -20.09 -1.68
CA LYS A 142 3.93 -21.47 -1.87
C LYS A 142 4.47 -22.13 -3.14
N MET A 143 4.52 -21.37 -4.24
CA MET A 143 4.89 -21.90 -5.55
C MET A 143 6.36 -21.70 -5.88
N ARG A 144 7.05 -20.78 -5.17
CA ARG A 144 8.45 -20.40 -5.43
C ARG A 144 8.71 -20.04 -6.90
N ASP A 145 7.73 -19.38 -7.52
CA ASP A 145 7.78 -18.99 -8.93
C ASP A 145 7.45 -17.50 -9.08
N LEU A 146 8.46 -16.72 -9.47
CA LEU A 146 8.33 -15.28 -9.69
C LEU A 146 7.46 -14.95 -10.90
N ARG A 147 7.50 -15.75 -11.98
CA ARG A 147 6.68 -15.50 -13.18
C ARG A 147 5.21 -15.69 -12.85
N LEU A 148 4.87 -16.77 -12.14
CA LEU A 148 3.51 -16.99 -11.66
C LEU A 148 3.06 -15.89 -10.70
N ALA A 149 3.94 -15.42 -9.81
CA ALA A 149 3.63 -14.30 -8.92
C ALA A 149 3.31 -13.03 -9.73
N ILE A 150 4.13 -12.66 -10.71
CA ILE A 150 3.89 -11.50 -11.59
C ILE A 150 2.57 -11.64 -12.35
N ILE A 151 2.30 -12.80 -12.95
CA ILE A 151 1.05 -13.04 -13.69
C ILE A 151 -0.15 -12.91 -12.73
N SER A 152 -0.09 -13.53 -11.56
CA SER A 152 -1.16 -13.44 -10.55
C SER A 152 -1.38 -12.01 -10.07
N GLY A 153 -0.29 -11.26 -9.82
CA GLY A 153 -0.33 -9.87 -9.41
C GLY A 153 -0.94 -8.97 -10.48
N LEU A 154 -0.59 -9.19 -11.76
CA LEU A 154 -1.18 -8.45 -12.88
C LEU A 154 -2.67 -8.72 -13.00
N VAL A 155 -3.09 -9.98 -12.90
CA VAL A 155 -4.53 -10.33 -12.93
C VAL A 155 -5.29 -9.62 -11.82
N VAL A 156 -4.82 -9.71 -10.58
CA VAL A 156 -5.45 -9.05 -9.43
C VAL A 156 -5.44 -7.53 -9.60
N SER A 157 -4.31 -6.96 -10.02
CA SER A 157 -4.17 -5.52 -10.24
C SER A 157 -5.15 -5.01 -11.29
N TYR A 158 -5.23 -5.65 -12.47
CA TYR A 158 -6.20 -5.29 -13.50
C TYR A 158 -7.65 -5.44 -13.02
N CYS A 159 -7.97 -6.48 -12.24
CA CYS A 159 -9.29 -6.62 -11.64
C CYS A 159 -9.64 -5.44 -10.72
N VAL A 160 -8.69 -4.97 -9.91
CA VAL A 160 -8.89 -3.79 -9.04
C VAL A 160 -9.08 -2.53 -9.87
N TRP A 161 -8.14 -2.23 -10.76
CA TRP A 161 -8.14 -0.98 -11.53
C TRP A 161 -9.33 -0.88 -12.49
N LEU A 162 -9.61 -1.94 -13.25
CA LEU A 162 -10.78 -1.97 -14.14
C LEU A 162 -12.09 -2.07 -13.34
N GLY A 163 -12.09 -2.74 -12.18
CA GLY A 163 -13.22 -2.71 -11.26
C GLY A 163 -13.55 -1.29 -10.80
N CYS A 164 -12.52 -0.50 -10.46
CA CYS A 164 -12.70 0.91 -10.09
C CYS A 164 -13.15 1.78 -11.29
N HIS A 165 -12.70 1.47 -12.51
CA HIS A 165 -13.24 2.12 -13.72
C HIS A 165 -14.76 1.96 -13.83
N PHE A 166 -15.26 0.73 -13.67
CA PHE A 166 -16.70 0.48 -13.77
C PHE A 166 -17.50 0.92 -12.54
N TRP A 167 -16.88 0.97 -11.36
CA TRP A 167 -17.57 1.26 -10.10
C TRP A 167 -17.57 2.75 -9.75
N ILE A 168 -16.40 3.39 -9.77
CA ILE A 168 -16.21 4.78 -9.30
C ILE A 168 -15.73 5.72 -10.42
N GLY A 169 -15.67 5.22 -11.67
CA GLY A 169 -15.43 6.04 -12.86
C GLY A 169 -13.96 6.28 -13.21
N THR A 170 -12.99 5.59 -12.58
CA THR A 170 -11.55 5.78 -12.85
C THR A 170 -11.27 5.74 -14.36
N ASP A 171 -10.53 6.71 -14.91
CA ASP A 171 -10.25 6.73 -16.36
C ASP A 171 -9.64 5.43 -16.86
N LEU A 172 -10.17 4.93 -17.98
CA LEU A 172 -9.75 3.64 -18.53
C LEU A 172 -8.26 3.61 -18.87
N ILE A 173 -7.72 4.71 -19.39
CA ILE A 173 -6.29 4.85 -19.71
C ILE A 173 -5.45 4.72 -18.43
N VAL A 174 -5.88 5.38 -17.35
CA VAL A 174 -5.21 5.32 -16.04
C VAL A 174 -5.27 3.89 -15.49
N ALA A 175 -6.45 3.26 -15.51
CA ALA A 175 -6.63 1.90 -15.05
C ALA A 175 -5.74 0.89 -15.80
N ILE A 176 -5.59 1.04 -17.13
CA ILE A 176 -4.75 0.15 -17.94
C ILE A 176 -3.26 0.39 -17.66
N LEU A 177 -2.83 1.65 -17.57
CA LEU A 177 -1.40 1.98 -17.45
C LEU A 177 -0.85 1.81 -16.04
N LEU A 178 -1.64 2.09 -15.00
CA LEU A 178 -1.16 2.05 -13.60
C LEU A 178 -1.27 0.66 -12.96
N ALA A 179 -2.10 -0.24 -13.50
CA ALA A 179 -2.18 -1.62 -13.01
C ALA A 179 -0.83 -2.36 -13.06
N PRO A 180 -0.05 -2.32 -14.17
CA PRO A 180 1.30 -2.85 -14.20
C PRO A 180 2.25 -2.15 -13.23
N LEU A 181 2.16 -0.83 -13.05
CA LEU A 181 3.04 -0.09 -12.14
C LEU A 181 2.88 -0.53 -10.68
N THR A 182 1.67 -0.89 -10.28
CA THR A 182 1.39 -1.46 -8.94
C THR A 182 2.20 -2.76 -8.74
N VAL A 183 2.19 -3.66 -9.74
CA VAL A 183 2.95 -4.92 -9.70
C VAL A 183 4.45 -4.67 -9.78
N LEU A 184 4.88 -3.69 -10.58
CA LEU A 184 6.29 -3.30 -10.64
C LEU A 184 6.81 -2.78 -9.30
N GLY A 185 5.96 -2.18 -8.46
CA GLY A 185 6.33 -1.75 -7.12
C GLY A 185 6.70 -2.90 -6.17
N GLU A 186 6.25 -4.13 -6.42
CA GLU A 186 6.53 -5.33 -5.60
C GLU A 186 7.86 -6.02 -5.98
N LEU A 187 8.44 -5.69 -7.13
CA LEU A 187 9.64 -6.35 -7.65
C LEU A 187 10.98 -5.87 -7.04
N PRO A 188 11.17 -4.58 -6.70
CA PRO A 188 12.43 -4.10 -6.14
C PRO A 188 12.69 -4.69 -4.75
N SER A 189 13.78 -5.45 -4.59
CA SER A 189 14.28 -5.92 -3.30
C SER A 189 15.16 -4.86 -2.61
N THR A 190 14.72 -3.60 -2.56
CA THR A 190 15.54 -2.55 -1.94
C THR A 190 15.47 -2.66 -0.41
N LYS A 191 16.62 -2.54 0.26
CA LYS A 191 16.68 -2.48 1.73
C LYS A 191 16.34 -1.09 2.28
N ILE A 192 16.04 -0.13 1.40
CA ILE A 192 15.88 1.29 1.75
C ILE A 192 14.41 1.67 1.89
N ILE A 193 13.57 1.22 0.95
CA ILE A 193 12.14 1.51 0.91
C ILE A 193 11.39 0.18 0.90
N ASP A 194 10.33 0.09 1.71
CA ASP A 194 9.46 -1.08 1.77
C ASP A 194 8.61 -1.23 0.51
N ASP A 195 8.32 -2.48 0.16
CA ASP A 195 7.52 -2.86 -1.02
C ASP A 195 6.11 -2.23 -0.99
N ASN A 196 5.48 -2.15 0.19
CA ASN A 196 4.18 -1.49 0.34
C ASN A 196 4.21 -0.02 -0.10
N ALA A 197 5.31 0.68 0.16
CA ALA A 197 5.46 2.06 -0.27
C ALA A 197 5.67 2.14 -1.78
N THR A 198 6.54 1.32 -2.38
CA THR A 198 6.79 1.35 -3.82
C THR A 198 5.55 0.95 -4.64
N MET A 199 4.76 0.00 -4.16
CA MET A 199 3.49 -0.39 -4.79
C MET A 199 2.43 0.72 -4.83
N VAL A 200 2.54 1.72 -3.94
CA VAL A 200 1.66 2.91 -3.93
C VAL A 200 2.31 4.07 -4.67
N LEU A 201 3.60 4.34 -4.41
CA LEU A 201 4.31 5.50 -4.97
C LEU A 201 4.52 5.38 -6.48
N PHE A 202 4.77 4.18 -7.02
CA PHE A 202 4.93 4.01 -8.47
C PHE A 202 3.67 4.35 -9.27
N PRO A 203 2.49 3.76 -8.98
CA PRO A 203 1.27 4.18 -9.66
C PRO A 203 0.90 5.63 -9.34
N LEU A 204 1.18 6.15 -8.14
CA LEU A 204 0.96 7.58 -7.84
C LEU A 204 1.82 8.50 -8.71
N CYS A 205 3.12 8.22 -8.87
CA CYS A 205 3.99 8.96 -9.78
C CYS A 205 3.49 8.87 -11.22
N GLY A 206 3.06 7.68 -11.66
CA GLY A 206 2.46 7.47 -12.98
C GLY A 206 1.20 8.32 -13.16
N LEU A 207 0.31 8.35 -12.15
CA LEU A 207 -0.87 9.19 -12.14
C LEU A 207 -0.50 10.66 -12.32
N VAL A 208 0.39 11.19 -11.47
CA VAL A 208 0.78 12.61 -11.50
C VAL A 208 1.35 13.02 -12.86
N ILE A 209 2.10 12.13 -13.52
CA ILE A 209 2.61 12.36 -14.88
C ILE A 209 1.48 12.36 -15.92
N LEU A 210 0.46 11.53 -15.74
CA LEU A 210 -0.68 11.43 -16.64
C LEU A 210 -1.72 12.54 -16.45
N LEU A 211 -1.86 13.11 -15.25
CA LEU A 211 -2.90 14.12 -14.93
C LEU A 211 -3.01 15.26 -15.94
N PRO A 212 -1.93 15.86 -16.48
CA PRO A 212 -2.03 16.94 -17.47
C PRO A 212 -2.57 16.50 -18.85
N LEU A 213 -2.74 15.19 -19.06
CA LEU A 213 -3.14 14.58 -20.32
C LEU A 213 -4.56 13.97 -20.27
N LEU A 214 -5.22 14.05 -19.11
CA LEU A 214 -6.57 13.53 -18.86
C LEU A 214 -7.63 14.61 -19.06
#